data_AF-A0A4Q0VKX1-F1
#
_entry.id   AF-A0A4Q0VKX1-F1
#
_cell.length_a   1.000
_cell.length_b   1.000
_cell.length_c   1.000
_cell.angle_alpha   90.00
_cell.angle_beta   90.00
_cell.angle_gamma   90.00
#
_symmetry.space_group_name_H-M   'P 1'
#
loop_
_entity.id
_entity.type
_entity.pdbx_description
1 polymer ?
#
loop_
_entity_poly.entity_id
_entity_poly.type
_entity_poly.pdbx_seq_one_letter_code
_entity_poly.pdbx_strand_id
1 'polypeptide(L)'
;MAHTAAGATATSKMQMSPERAQEVIQMAKRVRHSFPELKTFSDERLLYAIWRSFKRIDQTSDSDYHTMAKVFFQEFDRHLLHYEFSRAGEDDAVRQRFFAIITDLFQ
;
A
#
# COMPACT_ATOMS: atom_id res chain seq x y z
N MET A 1 10.60 37.43 -6.75
CA MET A 1 10.32 36.78 -5.46
C MET A 1 10.40 35.27 -5.68
N ALA A 2 11.45 34.64 -5.14
CA ALA A 2 11.64 33.19 -5.23
C ALA A 2 10.98 32.52 -4.02
N HIS A 3 10.02 31.62 -4.22
CA HIS A 3 9.71 30.55 -3.27
C HIS A 3 9.39 29.26 -4.04
N THR A 4 10.36 28.37 -3.93
CA THR A 4 10.46 26.96 -4.25
C THR A 4 9.14 26.18 -4.20
N ALA A 5 8.67 25.66 -5.33
CA ALA A 5 7.60 24.66 -5.41
C ALA A 5 8.16 23.28 -5.83
N ALA A 6 9.27 22.85 -5.22
CA ALA A 6 9.79 21.49 -5.38
C ALA A 6 8.92 20.43 -4.65
N GLY A 7 7.97 20.86 -3.83
CA GLY A 7 7.04 19.98 -3.11
C GLY A 7 5.70 19.72 -3.82
N ALA A 8 5.44 20.29 -5.01
CA ALA A 8 4.15 20.16 -5.70
C ALA A 8 4.10 18.98 -6.70
N THR A 9 5.26 18.47 -7.12
CA THR A 9 5.35 17.49 -8.22
C THR A 9 5.18 16.03 -7.78
N ALA A 10 5.46 15.68 -6.52
CA ALA A 10 5.14 14.37 -5.96
C ALA A 10 3.66 14.28 -5.52
N THR A 11 3.14 15.36 -4.94
CA THR A 11 1.80 15.44 -4.32
C THR A 11 0.67 15.44 -5.34
N SER A 12 0.90 15.92 -6.57
CA SER A 12 -0.10 15.89 -7.64
C SER A 12 -0.43 14.46 -8.13
N LYS A 13 0.50 13.51 -7.95
CA LYS A 13 0.34 12.12 -8.42
C LYS A 13 -0.47 11.22 -7.48
N MET A 14 -0.62 11.60 -6.21
CA MET A 14 -1.24 10.77 -5.17
C MET A 14 -2.61 11.27 -4.69
N GLN A 15 -3.44 11.81 -5.58
CA GLN A 15 -4.72 12.39 -5.17
C GLN A 15 -5.69 11.36 -4.58
N MET A 16 -6.23 11.66 -3.40
CA MET A 16 -7.22 10.87 -2.66
C MET A 16 -7.93 11.72 -1.61
N SER A 17 -9.00 11.19 -0.99
CA SER A 17 -9.67 11.89 0.12
C SER A 17 -8.76 11.96 1.36
N PRO A 18 -8.98 12.92 2.27
CA PRO A 18 -8.23 13.01 3.53
C PRO A 18 -8.28 11.71 4.35
N GLU A 19 -9.43 11.05 4.39
CA GLU A 19 -9.64 9.78 5.10
C GLU A 19 -8.73 8.70 4.51
N ARG A 20 -8.73 8.57 3.17
CA ARG A 20 -7.90 7.58 2.48
C ARG A 20 -6.40 7.90 2.62
N ALA A 21 -6.03 9.17 2.64
CA ALA A 21 -4.64 9.58 2.91
C ALA A 21 -4.18 9.16 4.30
N GLN A 22 -5.06 9.28 5.30
CA GLN A 22 -4.78 8.81 6.65
C GLN A 22 -4.63 7.28 6.69
N GLU A 23 -5.50 6.54 6.00
CA GLU A 23 -5.41 5.08 5.90
C GLU A 23 -4.12 4.60 5.22
N VAL A 24 -3.66 5.28 4.17
CA VAL A 24 -2.35 5.01 3.53
C VAL A 24 -1.22 5.16 4.53
N ILE A 25 -1.23 6.22 5.34
CA ILE A 25 -0.19 6.47 6.34
C ILE A 25 -0.22 5.40 7.43
N GLN A 26 -1.41 5.02 7.92
CA GLN A 26 -1.54 3.97 8.94
C GLN A 26 -1.12 2.61 8.40
N MET A 27 -1.52 2.29 7.17
CA MET A 27 -1.10 1.10 6.45
C MET A 27 0.42 1.05 6.33
N ALA A 28 1.08 2.15 5.95
CA ALA A 28 2.54 2.20 5.84
C ALA A 28 3.24 1.89 7.16
N LYS A 29 2.75 2.45 8.28
CA LYS A 29 3.29 2.16 9.62
C LYS A 29 3.15 0.68 9.99
N ARG A 30 1.96 0.11 9.77
CA ARG A 30 1.68 -1.30 10.08
C ARG A 30 2.44 -2.26 9.18
N VAL A 31 2.60 -1.93 7.90
CA VAL A 31 3.43 -2.70 6.96
C VAL A 31 4.89 -2.64 7.37
N ARG A 32 5.44 -1.48 7.74
CA ARG A 32 6.82 -1.39 8.27
C ARG A 32 7.05 -2.23 9.51
N HIS A 33 6.07 -2.26 10.41
CA HIS A 33 6.15 -3.07 11.62
C HIS A 33 6.05 -4.57 11.32
N SER A 34 5.10 -4.95 10.47
CA SER A 34 4.75 -6.35 10.21
C SER A 34 5.69 -7.01 9.20
N PHE A 35 6.37 -6.25 8.35
CA PHE A 35 7.28 -6.72 7.30
C PHE A 35 8.69 -6.13 7.45
N PRO A 36 9.51 -6.67 8.37
CA PRO A 36 10.91 -6.26 8.52
C PRO A 36 11.72 -6.33 7.22
N GLU A 37 11.41 -7.28 6.35
CA GLU A 37 12.01 -7.49 5.03
C GLU A 37 11.82 -6.29 4.09
N LEU A 38 10.80 -5.45 4.34
CA LEU A 38 10.56 -4.25 3.54
C LEU A 38 11.32 -3.02 4.03
N LYS A 39 12.13 -3.12 5.11
CA LYS A 39 12.90 -1.98 5.67
C LYS A 39 13.87 -1.35 4.68
N THR A 40 14.32 -2.09 3.67
CA THR A 40 15.27 -1.65 2.64
C THR A 40 14.67 -0.65 1.65
N PHE A 41 13.34 -0.64 1.48
CA PHE A 41 12.66 0.33 0.63
C PHE A 41 12.55 1.69 1.31
N SER A 42 12.60 2.79 0.56
CA SER A 42 12.35 4.13 1.10
C SER A 42 10.87 4.32 1.46
N ASP A 43 10.59 5.24 2.38
CA ASP A 43 9.21 5.57 2.78
C ASP A 43 8.39 6.06 1.59
N GLU A 44 8.98 6.84 0.68
CA GLU A 44 8.30 7.31 -0.53
C GLU A 44 7.86 6.14 -1.43
N ARG A 45 8.73 5.15 -1.67
CA ARG A 45 8.39 3.98 -2.48
C ARG A 45 7.31 3.14 -1.82
N LEU A 46 7.40 2.95 -0.51
CA LEU A 46 6.40 2.21 0.26
C LEU A 46 5.04 2.91 0.23
N LEU A 47 5.00 4.21 0.52
CA LEU A 47 3.78 5.02 0.48
C LEU A 47 3.15 5.00 -0.92
N TYR A 48 3.97 5.06 -1.98
CA TYR A 48 3.47 4.96 -3.34
C TYR A 48 2.85 3.61 -3.68
N ALA A 49 3.50 2.51 -3.29
CA ALA A 49 2.94 1.18 -3.49
C ALA A 49 1.62 0.99 -2.74
N ILE A 50 1.53 1.47 -1.50
CA ILE A 50 0.32 1.39 -0.67
C ILE A 50 -0.80 2.25 -1.24
N TRP A 51 -0.51 3.51 -1.58
CA TRP A 51 -1.45 4.41 -2.23
C TRP A 51 -2.05 3.78 -3.48
N ARG A 52 -1.21 3.18 -4.32
CA ARG A 52 -1.62 2.55 -5.57
C ARG A 52 -2.49 1.32 -5.32
N SER A 53 -2.16 0.54 -4.30
CA SER A 53 -2.92 -0.64 -3.89
C SER A 53 -4.33 -0.25 -3.40
N PHE A 54 -4.45 0.83 -2.62
CA PHE A 54 -5.75 1.38 -2.23
C PHE A 54 -6.55 1.92 -3.42
N LYS A 55 -5.90 2.64 -4.35
CA LYS A 55 -6.55 3.06 -5.60
C LYS A 55 -7.13 1.87 -6.38
N ARG A 56 -6.46 0.71 -6.32
CA ARG A 56 -6.95 -0.50 -6.97
C ARG A 56 -8.15 -1.11 -6.24
N ILE A 57 -8.13 -1.14 -4.90
CA ILE A 57 -9.29 -1.53 -4.09
C ILE A 57 -10.49 -0.63 -4.37
N ASP A 58 -10.29 0.69 -4.43
CA ASP A 58 -11.37 1.65 -4.70
C ASP A 58 -12.04 1.42 -6.08
N GLN A 59 -11.36 0.74 -7.00
CA GLN A 59 -11.88 0.37 -8.32
C GLN A 59 -12.57 -0.99 -8.35
N THR A 60 -12.42 -1.81 -7.30
CA THR A 60 -13.09 -3.10 -7.20
C THR A 60 -14.46 -2.91 -6.54
N SER A 61 -15.50 -3.58 -7.08
CA SER A 61 -16.85 -3.54 -6.51
C SER A 61 -17.02 -4.46 -5.29
N ASP A 62 -15.98 -5.20 -4.93
CA ASP A 62 -15.99 -6.19 -3.87
C ASP A 62 -15.72 -5.54 -2.51
N SER A 63 -16.54 -5.88 -1.52
CA SER A 63 -16.48 -5.30 -0.17
C SER A 63 -15.90 -6.23 0.88
N ASP A 64 -15.58 -7.47 0.53
CA ASP A 64 -15.03 -8.43 1.49
C ASP A 64 -13.52 -8.25 1.69
N TYR A 65 -13.07 -8.39 2.94
CA TYR A 65 -11.68 -8.16 3.29
C TYR A 65 -10.70 -9.15 2.64
N HIS A 66 -11.14 -10.36 2.28
CA HIS A 66 -10.27 -11.32 1.59
C HIS A 66 -9.94 -10.87 0.18
N THR A 67 -10.95 -10.40 -0.56
CA THR A 67 -10.76 -9.83 -1.89
C THR A 67 -9.94 -8.55 -1.83
N MET A 68 -10.24 -7.65 -0.89
CA MET A 68 -9.43 -6.44 -0.68
C MET A 68 -7.96 -6.77 -0.41
N ALA A 69 -7.68 -7.72 0.49
CA ALA A 69 -6.31 -8.12 0.81
C ALA A 69 -5.59 -8.77 -0.37
N LYS A 70 -6.30 -9.58 -1.16
CA LYS A 70 -5.75 -10.18 -2.38
C LYS A 70 -5.39 -9.11 -3.41
N VAL A 71 -6.32 -8.19 -3.70
CA VAL A 71 -6.13 -7.11 -4.67
C VAL A 71 -5.01 -6.18 -4.21
N PHE A 72 -4.99 -5.85 -2.92
CA PHE A 72 -3.91 -5.07 -2.32
C PHE A 72 -2.55 -5.73 -2.54
N PHE A 73 -2.43 -6.99 -2.11
CA PHE A 73 -1.17 -7.74 -2.19
C PHE A 73 -0.66 -7.82 -3.63
N GLN A 74 -1.53 -8.13 -4.59
CA GLN A 74 -1.13 -8.25 -5.99
C GLN A 74 -0.59 -6.94 -6.57
N GLU A 75 -1.27 -5.82 -6.29
CA GLU A 75 -0.80 -4.51 -6.77
C GLU A 75 0.48 -4.10 -6.02
N PHE A 76 0.57 -4.39 -4.73
CA PHE A 76 1.72 -4.10 -3.89
C PHE A 76 2.98 -4.86 -4.33
N ASP A 77 2.89 -6.18 -4.47
CA ASP A 77 4.00 -7.06 -4.86
C ASP A 77 4.48 -6.74 -6.28
N ARG A 78 3.55 -6.47 -7.20
CA ARG A 78 3.89 -6.03 -8.56
C ARG A 78 4.73 -4.74 -8.57
N HIS A 79 4.38 -3.77 -7.72
CA HIS A 79 4.93 -2.42 -7.82
C HIS A 79 6.10 -2.13 -6.89
N LEU A 80 6.15 -2.75 -5.71
CA LEU A 80 7.27 -2.59 -4.79
C LEU A 80 8.36 -3.64 -5.02
N LEU A 81 7.95 -4.88 -5.29
CA LEU A 81 8.80 -6.07 -5.24
C LEU A 81 8.95 -6.77 -6.58
N HIS A 82 8.29 -6.30 -7.64
CA HIS A 82 8.33 -6.91 -8.96
C HIS A 82 8.03 -8.42 -8.96
N TYR A 83 7.05 -8.84 -8.17
CA TYR A 83 6.60 -10.24 -7.99
C TYR A 83 7.56 -11.15 -7.21
N GLU A 84 8.43 -10.61 -6.35
CA GLU A 84 9.34 -11.45 -5.55
C GLU A 84 8.58 -12.38 -4.61
N PHE A 85 7.53 -11.91 -3.92
CA PHE A 85 6.75 -12.80 -3.04
C PHE A 85 5.97 -13.84 -3.84
N SER A 86 5.37 -13.44 -4.97
CA SER A 86 4.68 -14.38 -5.85
C SER A 86 5.61 -15.43 -6.48
N ARG A 87 6.86 -15.09 -6.76
CA ARG A 87 7.85 -16.04 -7.30
C ARG A 87 8.42 -16.96 -6.24
N ALA A 88 8.49 -16.51 -4.99
CA ALA A 88 8.92 -17.32 -3.85
C ALA A 88 7.85 -18.31 -3.37
N GLY A 89 6.62 -18.22 -3.88
CA GLY A 89 5.49 -19.05 -3.43
C GLY A 89 4.98 -18.67 -2.03
N GLU A 90 5.28 -17.46 -1.58
CA GLU A 90 4.91 -16.94 -0.26
C GLU A 90 3.57 -16.19 -0.27
N ASP A 91 2.85 -16.20 -1.40
CA ASP A 91 1.64 -15.42 -1.64
C ASP A 91 0.61 -15.57 -0.53
N ASP A 92 0.33 -16.80 -0.08
CA ASP A 92 -0.71 -17.05 0.90
C ASP A 92 -0.33 -16.52 2.30
N ALA A 93 0.92 -16.71 2.72
CA ALA A 93 1.41 -16.24 4.02
C ALA A 93 1.48 -14.69 4.06
N VAL A 94 1.97 -14.08 2.99
CA VAL A 94 2.05 -12.63 2.86
C VAL A 94 0.66 -12.00 2.74
N ARG A 95 -0.25 -12.62 1.97
CA ARG A 95 -1.65 -12.17 1.85
C ARG A 95 -2.37 -12.24 3.19
N GLN A 96 -2.14 -13.26 4.01
CA GLN A 96 -2.72 -13.34 5.36
C GLN A 96 -2.23 -12.20 6.27
N ARG A 97 -0.95 -11.83 6.18
CA ARG A 97 -0.41 -10.68 6.93
C ARG A 97 -1.06 -9.37 6.46
N PHE A 98 -1.24 -9.18 5.15
CA PHE A 98 -1.97 -8.02 4.63
C PHE A 98 -3.43 -8.01 5.04
N PHE A 99 -4.10 -9.17 5.03
CA PHE A 99 -5.48 -9.32 5.50
C PHE A 99 -5.62 -8.84 6.94
N ALA A 100 -4.76 -9.30 7.86
CA ALA A 100 -4.80 -8.89 9.26
C ALA A 100 -4.65 -7.37 9.43
N ILE A 101 -3.76 -6.74 8.64
CA ILE A 101 -3.57 -5.28 8.69
C ILE A 101 -4.78 -4.53 8.15
N ILE A 102 -5.38 -5.00 7.05
CA ILE A 102 -6.54 -4.40 6.41
C ILE A 102 -7.78 -4.51 7.31
N THR A 103 -8.01 -5.69 7.92
CA THR A 103 -9.10 -5.86 8.88
C THR A 103 -8.94 -4.94 10.07
N ASP A 104 -7.73 -4.78 10.62
CA ASP A 104 -7.45 -3.86 11.74
C ASP A 104 -7.51 -2.37 11.33
N LEU A 105 -7.53 -2.06 10.02
CA LEU A 105 -7.62 -0.68 9.52
C LEU A 105 -9.07 -0.21 9.35
N PHE A 106 -9.97 -1.15 9.07
CA PHE A 106 -11.37 -0.86 8.75
C PHE A 106 -12.36 -1.34 9.81
N GLN A 107 -11.86 -1.80 10.97
CA GLN A 107 -12.63 -2.03 12.19
C GLN A 107 -12.73 -0.75 13.02
#